data_AF-A0A432ZVQ1-F1
#
_entry.id   AF-A0A432ZVQ1-F1
#
_cell.length_a   1.000
_cell.length_b   1.000
_cell.length_c   1.000
_cell.angle_alpha   90.00
_cell.angle_beta   90.00
_cell.angle_gamma   90.00
#
_symmetry.space_group_name_H-M   'P 1'
#
loop_
_entity.id
_entity.type
_entity.pdbx_description
1 polymer ?
#
loop_
_entity_poly.entity_id
_entity_poly.type
_entity_poly.pdbx_seq_one_letter_code
_entity_poly.pdbx_strand_id
1 'polypeptide(L)'
;MRKFKHLIFDERDLFKDLLLSDTCKKKNGTINLSEISRQMGRGINTIKREINRFKNIQDYNPYQAQKDYKKKRKKCIKKLPEFTKEQLDFIKIRFNKYHDTPEQLIYRYFLEFGVKFPACVKTVYKWICLGEFGLKKENLPHHGKKYKTKGKLDNRGQLTNFKSIWNIENKVSNV
;
A
#
# COMPACT_ATOMS: atom_id res chain seq x y z
N MET A 1 -9.07 1.66 -11.53
CA MET A 1 -9.33 1.16 -10.16
C MET A 1 -9.99 2.26 -9.36
N ARG A 2 -11.30 2.17 -9.05
CA ARG A 2 -11.95 3.16 -8.17
C ARG A 2 -11.27 3.09 -6.81
N LYS A 3 -10.54 4.13 -6.41
CA LYS A 3 -10.01 4.23 -5.05
C LYS A 3 -11.23 4.26 -4.12
N PHE A 4 -11.40 3.23 -3.28
CA PHE A 4 -12.42 3.24 -2.22
C PHE A 4 -12.06 4.38 -1.26
N LYS A 5 -12.61 5.57 -1.50
CA LYS A 5 -12.42 6.73 -0.65
C LYS A 5 -13.37 6.60 0.54
N HIS A 6 -12.83 6.51 1.74
CA HIS A 6 -13.62 6.57 2.96
C HIS A 6 -14.31 7.93 3.09
N LEU A 7 -15.44 7.97 3.79
CA LEU A 7 -16.11 9.24 4.11
C LEU A 7 -15.16 10.13 4.91
N ILE A 8 -14.88 11.31 4.37
CA ILE A 8 -14.17 12.39 5.08
C ILE A 8 -15.12 13.08 6.05
N PHE A 9 -14.60 13.97 6.88
CA PHE A 9 -15.41 14.67 7.89
C PHE A 9 -16.52 15.51 7.24
N ASP A 10 -16.17 16.33 6.25
CA ASP A 10 -17.12 17.19 5.53
C ASP A 10 -18.27 16.40 4.87
N GLU A 11 -17.97 15.20 4.35
CA GLU A 11 -18.99 14.31 3.78
C GLU A 11 -19.94 13.75 4.85
N ARG A 12 -19.47 13.61 6.10
CA ARG A 12 -20.31 13.19 7.23
C ARG A 12 -21.19 14.33 7.74
N ASP A 13 -20.68 15.55 7.73
CA ASP A 13 -21.49 16.74 8.04
C ASP A 13 -22.60 16.90 7.01
N LEU A 14 -22.28 16.85 5.71
CA LEU A 14 -23.29 16.83 4.65
C LEU A 14 -24.30 15.69 4.84
N PHE A 15 -23.83 14.49 5.19
CA PHE A 15 -24.72 13.36 5.45
C PHE A 15 -25.70 13.63 6.60
N LYS A 16 -25.27 14.31 7.67
CA LYS A 16 -26.15 14.73 8.77
C LYS A 16 -27.22 15.71 8.28
N ASP A 17 -26.83 16.70 7.47
CA ASP A 17 -27.77 17.68 6.92
C ASP A 17 -28.82 16.99 6.04
N LEU A 18 -28.40 16.02 5.22
CA LEU A 18 -29.30 15.23 4.37
C LEU A 18 -30.23 14.30 5.15
N LEU A 19 -29.82 13.83 6.33
CA LEU A 19 -30.69 13.04 7.20
C LEU A 19 -31.82 13.90 7.79
N LEU A 20 -31.55 15.18 8.05
CA LEU A 20 -32.53 16.13 8.60
C LEU A 20 -33.44 16.72 7.51
N SER A 21 -32.92 16.86 6.29
CA SER A 21 -33.65 17.41 5.15
C SER A 21 -34.89 16.58 4.77
N ASP A 22 -36.01 17.26 4.54
CA ASP A 22 -37.25 16.64 4.06
C ASP A 22 -37.13 16.13 2.61
N THR A 23 -36.17 16.66 1.83
CA THR A 23 -35.92 16.22 0.44
C THR A 23 -35.53 14.75 0.34
N CYS A 24 -34.93 14.21 1.39
CA CYS A 24 -34.43 12.83 1.43
C CYS A 24 -35.39 11.88 2.16
N LYS A 25 -36.59 12.33 2.53
CA LYS A 25 -37.64 11.49 3.13
C LYS A 25 -38.59 10.97 2.04
N LYS A 26 -39.04 9.74 2.19
CA LYS A 26 -40.13 9.16 1.38
C LYS A 26 -41.48 9.69 1.87
N LYS A 27 -42.54 9.49 1.08
CA LYS A 27 -43.92 9.87 1.43
C LYS A 27 -44.40 9.31 2.77
N ASN A 28 -43.86 8.17 3.21
CA ASN A 28 -44.17 7.52 4.49
C ASN A 28 -43.24 7.95 5.65
N GLY A 29 -42.45 9.01 5.48
CA GLY A 29 -41.51 9.52 6.49
C GLY A 29 -40.20 8.73 6.63
N THR A 30 -40.04 7.59 5.94
CA THR A 30 -38.79 6.81 5.99
C THR A 30 -37.69 7.42 5.12
N ILE A 31 -36.43 7.21 5.50
CA ILE A 31 -35.27 7.76 4.79
C ILE A 31 -35.11 7.10 3.41
N ASN A 32 -34.91 7.93 2.38
CA ASN A 32 -34.62 7.50 1.02
C ASN A 32 -33.11 7.37 0.78
N LEU A 33 -32.58 6.16 0.97
CA LEU A 33 -31.16 5.86 0.78
C LEU A 33 -30.65 6.13 -0.64
N SER A 34 -31.49 5.94 -1.66
CA SER A 34 -31.12 6.18 -3.06
C SER A 34 -30.95 7.67 -3.34
N GLU A 35 -31.78 8.51 -2.71
CA GLU A 35 -31.70 9.96 -2.87
C GLU A 35 -30.43 10.52 -2.21
N ILE A 36 -30.14 10.08 -0.98
CA ILE A 36 -28.89 10.45 -0.29
C ILE A 36 -27.68 9.97 -1.10
N SER A 37 -27.75 8.78 -1.69
CA SER A 37 -26.71 8.21 -2.55
C SER A 37 -26.42 9.09 -3.76
N ARG A 38 -27.48 9.58 -4.41
CA ARG A 38 -27.39 10.50 -5.53
C ARG A 38 -26.76 11.83 -5.13
N GLN A 39 -27.24 12.45 -4.06
CA GLN A 39 -26.77 13.77 -3.61
C GLN A 39 -25.32 13.74 -3.11
N MET A 40 -24.91 12.68 -2.40
CA MET A 40 -23.51 12.53 -1.96
C MET A 40 -22.56 12.03 -3.05
N GLY A 41 -23.08 11.51 -4.17
CA GLY A 41 -22.28 10.78 -5.16
C GLY A 41 -21.60 9.52 -4.60
N ARG A 42 -22.16 8.92 -3.54
CA ARG A 42 -21.63 7.73 -2.86
C ARG A 42 -22.55 6.55 -3.06
N GLY A 43 -22.02 5.33 -3.11
CA GLY A 43 -22.85 4.14 -3.28
C GLY A 43 -23.79 3.89 -2.09
N ILE A 44 -24.99 3.35 -2.35
CA ILE A 44 -26.02 3.04 -1.34
C ILE A 44 -25.45 2.22 -0.17
N ASN A 45 -24.57 1.27 -0.45
CA ASN A 45 -23.94 0.44 0.59
C ASN A 45 -23.02 1.23 1.54
N THR A 46 -22.41 2.31 1.07
CA THR A 46 -21.61 3.21 1.94
C THR A 46 -22.51 3.95 2.91
N ILE A 47 -23.67 4.43 2.43
CA ILE A 47 -24.67 5.10 3.27
C ILE A 47 -25.26 4.13 4.29
N LYS A 48 -25.65 2.91 3.88
CA LYS A 48 -26.12 1.87 4.80
C LYS A 48 -25.11 1.58 5.91
N ARG A 49 -23.81 1.48 5.57
CA ARG A 49 -22.74 1.26 6.56
C ARG A 49 -22.59 2.43 7.53
N GLU A 50 -22.83 3.65 7.08
CA GLU A 50 -22.72 4.84 7.92
C GLU A 50 -23.95 4.99 8.84
N ILE A 51 -25.16 4.69 8.34
CA ILE A 51 -26.38 4.58 9.15
C ILE A 51 -26.20 3.55 10.26
N ASN A 52 -25.71 2.36 9.91
CA ASN A 52 -25.49 1.27 10.86
C ASN A 52 -24.33 1.52 11.84
N ARG A 53 -23.65 2.68 11.76
CA ARG A 53 -22.60 3.04 12.73
C ARG A 53 -23.19 3.40 14.09
N PHE A 54 -24.41 3.92 14.13
CA PHE A 54 -25.14 4.26 15.35
C PHE A 54 -26.36 3.34 15.51
N LYS A 55 -26.82 3.17 16.76
CA LYS A 55 -28.02 2.36 17.05
C LYS A 55 -29.29 3.05 16.54
N ASN A 56 -29.37 4.36 16.76
CA ASN A 56 -30.45 5.21 16.27
C ASN A 56 -29.89 6.26 15.31
N ILE A 57 -30.67 6.59 14.29
CA ILE A 57 -30.29 7.58 13.27
C ILE A 57 -30.33 9.00 13.86
N GLN A 58 -31.26 9.26 14.80
CA GLN A 58 -31.41 10.56 15.44
C GLN A 58 -30.18 10.96 16.27
N ASP A 59 -29.45 9.97 16.78
CA ASP A 59 -28.23 10.18 17.55
C ASP A 59 -26.98 10.36 16.66
N TYR A 60 -27.16 10.45 15.32
CA TYR A 60 -26.04 10.53 14.40
C TYR A 60 -25.21 11.80 14.62
N ASN A 61 -23.93 11.61 14.93
CA ASN A 61 -22.98 12.69 15.13
C ASN A 61 -21.73 12.49 14.24
N PRO A 62 -21.47 13.38 13.26
CA PRO A 62 -20.32 13.33 12.36
C PRO A 62 -18.96 13.25 13.08
N TYR A 63 -18.80 14.02 14.15
CA TYR A 63 -17.57 14.03 14.96
C TYR A 63 -17.34 12.69 15.64
N GLN A 64 -18.37 12.12 16.27
CA GLN A 64 -18.26 10.80 16.89
C GLN A 64 -17.99 9.71 15.84
N ALA A 65 -18.64 9.77 14.67
CA ALA A 65 -18.44 8.85 13.57
C ALA A 65 -17.00 8.87 13.04
N GLN A 66 -16.46 10.07 12.84
CA GLN A 66 -15.08 10.29 12.41
C GLN A 66 -14.07 9.82 13.47
N LYS A 67 -14.34 10.09 14.75
CA LYS A 67 -13.50 9.66 15.88
C LYS A 67 -13.46 8.13 15.98
N ASP A 68 -14.61 7.47 15.87
CA ASP A 68 -14.71 6.00 15.84
C ASP A 68 -13.97 5.40 14.64
N TYR A 69 -14.14 5.98 13.44
CA TYR A 69 -13.39 5.57 12.25
C TYR A 69 -11.88 5.66 12.47
N LYS A 70 -11.37 6.79 12.98
CA LYS A 70 -9.92 6.97 13.28
C LYS A 70 -9.44 5.92 14.30
N LYS A 71 -10.20 5.67 15.37
CA LYS A 71 -9.89 4.66 16.40
C LYS A 71 -9.81 3.26 15.81
N LYS A 72 -10.82 2.84 15.04
CA LYS A 72 -10.85 1.53 14.37
C LYS A 72 -9.72 1.40 13.36
N ARG A 73 -9.48 2.43 12.54
CA ARG A 73 -8.40 2.44 11.55
C ARG A 73 -7.03 2.28 12.20
N LYS A 74 -6.77 2.96 13.32
CA LYS A 74 -5.53 2.81 14.11
C LYS A 74 -5.33 1.37 14.61
N LYS A 75 -6.41 0.66 14.96
CA LYS A 75 -6.35 -0.75 15.38
C LYS A 75 -6.14 -1.73 14.23
N CYS A 76 -6.69 -1.44 13.04
CA CYS A 76 -6.59 -2.34 11.88
C CYS A 76 -5.21 -2.34 11.21
N ILE A 77 -4.40 -1.30 11.40
CA ILE A 77 -3.07 -1.21 10.79
C ILE A 77 -2.12 -2.09 11.60
N LYS A 78 -1.49 -3.07 10.92
CA LYS A 78 -0.39 -3.83 11.53
C LYS A 78 0.74 -2.85 11.87
N LYS A 79 1.02 -2.71 13.17
CA LYS A 79 2.14 -1.90 13.64
C LYS A 79 3.45 -2.57 13.23
N LEU A 80 4.43 -1.76 12.87
CA LEU A 80 5.80 -2.21 12.76
C LEU A 80 6.29 -2.63 14.16
N PRO A 81 7.15 -3.65 14.27
CA PRO A 81 7.77 -3.97 15.54
C PRO A 81 8.62 -2.80 16.01
N GLU A 82 8.67 -2.66 17.33
CA GLU A 82 9.58 -1.74 18.00
C GLU A 82 10.91 -2.47 18.20
N PHE A 83 11.99 -1.82 17.79
CA PHE A 83 13.35 -2.31 17.96
C PHE A 83 14.09 -1.31 18.85
N THR A 84 14.98 -1.81 19.71
CA THR A 84 15.90 -0.94 20.44
C THR A 84 16.86 -0.24 19.46
N LYS A 85 17.50 0.84 19.91
CA LYS A 85 18.47 1.57 19.08
C LYS A 85 19.60 0.65 18.61
N GLU A 86 20.07 -0.23 19.48
CA GLU A 86 21.11 -1.24 19.20
C GLU A 86 20.66 -2.25 18.14
N GLN A 87 19.44 -2.78 18.27
CA GLN A 87 18.85 -3.70 17.29
C GLN A 87 18.71 -3.05 15.92
N LEU A 88 18.24 -1.79 15.87
CA LEU A 88 18.13 -1.05 14.61
C LEU A 88 19.49 -0.78 13.97
N ASP A 89 20.49 -0.44 14.76
CA ASP A 89 21.83 -0.18 14.25
C ASP A 89 22.46 -1.46 13.70
N PHE A 90 22.36 -2.58 14.44
CA PHE A 90 22.75 -3.90 13.96
C PHE A 90 22.06 -4.23 12.63
N ILE A 91 20.74 -4.10 12.56
CA ILE A 91 19.96 -4.38 11.35
C ILE A 91 20.46 -3.54 10.17
N LYS A 92 20.67 -2.23 10.37
CA LYS A 92 21.17 -1.33 9.34
C LYS A 92 22.58 -1.68 8.90
N ILE A 93 23.49 -1.97 9.82
CA ILE A 93 24.87 -2.34 9.50
C ILE A 93 24.91 -3.66 8.72
N ARG A 94 24.24 -4.71 9.22
CA ARG A 94 24.18 -6.02 8.57
C ARG A 94 23.62 -5.93 7.15
N PHE A 95 22.51 -5.21 6.97
CA PHE A 95 21.88 -5.10 5.67
C PHE A 95 22.57 -4.11 4.72
N ASN A 96 22.90 -2.90 5.20
CA ASN A 96 23.39 -1.83 4.33
C ASN A 96 24.90 -1.85 4.09
N LYS A 97 25.69 -2.35 5.04
CA LYS A 97 27.16 -2.39 4.93
C LYS A 97 27.66 -3.79 4.58
N TYR A 98 27.14 -4.82 5.25
CA TYR A 98 27.56 -6.21 5.01
C TYR A 98 26.77 -6.92 3.90
N HIS A 99 25.73 -6.27 3.36
CA HIS A 99 24.90 -6.81 2.28
C HIS A 99 24.30 -8.20 2.58
N ASP A 100 23.99 -8.46 3.85
CA ASP A 100 23.30 -9.70 4.21
C ASP A 100 21.95 -9.77 3.49
N THR A 101 21.63 -10.95 2.96
CA THR A 101 20.28 -11.24 2.49
C THR A 101 19.27 -11.15 3.64
N PRO A 102 17.97 -10.89 3.37
CA PRO A 102 16.95 -10.83 4.43
C PRO A 102 16.85 -12.11 5.30
N GLU A 103 17.20 -13.27 4.75
CA GLU A 103 17.24 -14.52 5.49
C GLU A 103 18.46 -14.61 6.42
N GLN A 104 19.64 -14.26 5.92
CA GLN A 104 20.85 -14.18 6.74
C GLN A 104 20.71 -13.14 7.85
N LEU A 105 20.10 -11.99 7.57
CA LEU A 105 19.82 -10.96 8.56
C LEU A 105 18.99 -11.51 9.72
N ILE A 106 17.91 -12.25 9.43
CA ILE A 106 17.04 -12.84 10.44
C ILE A 106 17.82 -13.84 11.31
N TYR A 107 18.61 -14.71 10.68
CA TYR A 107 19.39 -15.71 11.40
C TYR A 107 20.48 -15.08 12.27
N ARG A 108 21.22 -14.10 11.74
CA ARG A 108 22.26 -13.38 12.48
C ARG A 108 21.70 -12.54 13.62
N TYR A 109 20.52 -11.96 13.43
CA TYR A 109 19.83 -11.27 14.52
C TYR A 109 19.51 -12.22 15.68
N PHE A 110 19.08 -13.44 15.37
CA PHE A 110 18.84 -14.46 16.39
C PHE A 110 20.13 -14.86 17.13
N LEU A 111 21.24 -15.01 16.41
CA LEU A 111 22.55 -15.30 17.02
C LEU A 111 23.04 -14.15 17.94
N GLU A 112 22.86 -12.90 17.53
CA GLU A 112 23.34 -11.73 18.28
C GLU A 112 22.51 -11.48 19.55
N PHE A 113 21.18 -11.48 19.43
CA PHE A 113 20.30 -11.04 20.52
C PHE A 113 19.63 -12.20 21.27
N GLY A 114 19.82 -13.45 20.83
CA GLY A 114 19.15 -14.63 21.40
C GLY A 114 17.63 -14.63 21.24
N VAL A 115 17.07 -13.66 20.51
CA VAL A 115 15.61 -13.49 20.34
C VAL A 115 15.20 -13.72 18.89
N LYS A 116 14.03 -14.34 18.72
CA LYS A 116 13.47 -14.57 17.39
C LYS A 116 13.13 -13.23 16.72
N PHE A 117 13.52 -13.09 15.45
CA PHE A 117 13.18 -11.90 14.68
C PHE A 117 11.65 -11.73 14.58
N PRO A 118 11.09 -10.51 14.75
CA PRO A 118 9.64 -10.29 14.87
C PRO A 118 8.87 -10.47 13.55
N ALA A 119 9.53 -10.85 12.47
CA ALA A 119 8.95 -10.97 11.14
C ALA A 119 9.55 -12.14 10.35
N CYS A 120 8.79 -12.67 9.40
CA CYS A 120 9.29 -13.61 8.42
C CYS A 120 10.07 -12.90 7.31
N VAL A 121 10.89 -13.65 6.57
CA VAL A 121 11.70 -13.18 5.43
C VAL A 121 10.88 -12.33 4.46
N LYS A 122 9.68 -12.79 4.07
CA LYS A 122 8.77 -12.07 3.16
C LYS A 122 8.38 -10.68 3.67
N THR A 123 8.20 -10.55 4.98
CA THR A 123 7.83 -9.28 5.63
C THR A 123 9.03 -8.33 5.66
N VAL A 124 10.24 -8.85 5.87
CA VAL A 124 11.48 -8.06 5.76
C VAL A 124 11.67 -7.52 4.35
N TYR A 125 11.47 -8.34 3.30
CA TYR A 125 11.48 -7.86 1.91
C TYR A 125 10.46 -6.73 1.68
N LYS A 126 9.26 -6.84 2.26
CA LYS A 126 8.25 -5.78 2.18
C LYS A 126 8.72 -4.50 2.86
N TRP A 127 9.30 -4.59 4.05
CA TRP A 127 9.86 -3.45 4.78
C TRP A 127 10.97 -2.75 3.98
N ILE A 128 11.89 -3.52 3.39
CA ILE A 128 12.94 -2.99 2.52
C ILE A 128 12.35 -2.27 1.30
N CYS A 129 11.35 -2.86 0.64
CA CYS A 129 10.69 -2.24 -0.51
C CYS A 129 9.96 -0.93 -0.15
N LEU A 130 9.47 -0.82 1.09
CA LEU A 130 8.79 0.38 1.61
C LEU A 130 9.78 1.42 2.18
N GLY A 131 11.07 1.08 2.31
CA GLY A 131 12.08 1.95 2.92
C GLY A 131 12.00 2.03 4.45
N GLU A 132 11.36 1.05 5.08
CA GLU A 132 11.24 1.00 6.54
C GLU A 132 12.60 0.72 7.20
N PHE A 133 12.78 1.20 8.43
CA PHE A 133 13.99 1.02 9.25
C PHE A 133 15.30 1.52 8.60
N GLY A 134 15.23 2.32 7.53
CA GLY A 134 16.41 2.82 6.81
C GLY A 134 17.12 1.75 5.97
N LEU A 135 16.40 0.69 5.58
CA LEU A 135 16.93 -0.37 4.72
C LEU A 135 16.92 0.08 3.26
N LYS A 136 18.09 0.08 2.61
CA LYS A 136 18.22 0.55 1.23
C LYS A 136 17.84 -0.55 0.25
N LYS A 137 16.78 -0.32 -0.54
CA LYS A 137 16.31 -1.26 -1.57
C LYS A 137 17.38 -1.64 -2.59
N GLU A 138 18.33 -0.74 -2.85
CA GLU A 138 19.48 -0.93 -3.75
C GLU A 138 20.41 -2.08 -3.31
N ASN A 139 20.36 -2.46 -2.03
CA ASN A 139 21.16 -3.54 -1.47
C ASN A 139 20.49 -4.91 -1.58
N LEU A 140 19.26 -4.98 -2.11
CA LEU A 140 18.63 -6.26 -2.44
C LEU A 140 19.32 -6.93 -3.63
N PRO A 141 19.18 -8.27 -3.77
CA PRO A 141 19.52 -8.97 -4.99
C PRO A 141 18.89 -8.26 -6.21
N HIS A 142 19.70 -8.05 -7.26
CA HIS A 142 19.36 -7.27 -8.45
C HIS A 142 19.19 -5.76 -8.26
N HIS A 143 19.63 -5.19 -7.13
CA HIS A 143 19.57 -3.75 -6.85
C HIS A 143 18.17 -3.15 -7.00
N GLY A 144 17.14 -3.93 -6.65
CA GLY A 144 15.75 -3.52 -6.82
C GLY A 144 15.25 -3.46 -8.27
N LYS A 145 16.03 -3.96 -9.24
CA LYS A 145 15.60 -4.11 -10.64
C LYS A 145 14.47 -5.13 -10.70
N LYS A 146 13.45 -4.84 -11.51
CA LYS A 146 12.35 -5.78 -11.78
C LYS A 146 12.87 -6.94 -12.63
N TYR A 147 12.46 -8.16 -12.31
CA TYR A 147 12.67 -9.31 -13.18
C TYR A 147 12.07 -9.05 -14.58
N LYS A 148 12.74 -9.56 -15.62
CA LYS A 148 12.19 -9.51 -16.99
C LYS A 148 10.85 -10.25 -17.02
N THR A 149 9.84 -9.64 -17.61
CA THR A 149 8.55 -10.30 -17.84
C THR A 149 8.70 -11.36 -18.93
N LYS A 150 8.00 -12.50 -18.79
CA LYS A 150 7.93 -13.54 -19.83
C LYS A 150 7.51 -12.91 -21.18
N GLY A 151 8.27 -13.20 -22.24
CA GLY A 151 8.05 -12.63 -23.58
C GLY A 151 8.88 -11.40 -23.92
N LYS A 152 9.66 -10.82 -22.97
CA LYS A 152 10.69 -9.85 -23.34
C LYS A 152 11.91 -10.58 -23.92
N LEU A 153 12.44 -10.06 -25.04
CA LEU A 153 13.64 -10.58 -25.68
C LEU A 153 14.78 -10.66 -24.64
N ASP A 154 15.37 -11.85 -24.47
CA ASP A 154 16.50 -12.04 -23.57
C ASP A 154 17.81 -11.83 -24.33
N ASN A 155 18.36 -10.62 -24.24
CA ASN A 155 19.61 -10.27 -24.92
C ASN A 155 20.87 -10.85 -24.21
N ARG A 156 20.72 -11.75 -23.24
CA ARG A 156 21.86 -12.42 -22.59
C ARG A 156 22.55 -13.31 -23.61
N GLY A 157 23.87 -13.13 -23.79
CA GLY A 157 24.66 -13.87 -24.77
C GLY A 157 24.47 -13.44 -26.23
N GLN A 158 23.70 -12.38 -26.50
CA GLN A 158 23.52 -11.86 -27.84
C GLN A 158 24.52 -10.73 -28.12
N LEU A 159 25.32 -10.88 -29.19
CA LEU A 159 26.22 -9.84 -29.68
C LEU A 159 25.39 -8.77 -30.40
N THR A 160 25.13 -7.64 -29.72
CA THR A 160 24.29 -6.56 -30.27
C THR A 160 24.95 -5.80 -31.42
N ASN A 161 26.27 -5.93 -31.59
CA ASN A 161 27.08 -5.17 -32.57
C ASN A 161 27.80 -6.09 -33.57
N PHE A 162 27.22 -7.22 -33.95
CA PHE A 162 27.80 -8.07 -34.98
C PHE A 162 27.56 -7.47 -36.37
N LYS A 163 28.64 -7.17 -37.11
CA LYS A 163 28.57 -6.84 -38.53
C LYS A 163 28.70 -8.14 -39.32
N SER A 164 27.67 -8.51 -40.07
CA SER A 164 27.77 -9.61 -41.04
C SER A 164 28.72 -9.23 -42.18
N ILE A 165 29.36 -10.23 -42.80
CA ILE A 165 30.26 -10.04 -43.95
C ILE A 165 29.53 -9.30 -45.09
N TRP A 166 28.25 -9.61 -45.29
CA TRP A 166 27.36 -8.93 -46.23
C TRP A 166 27.14 -7.43 -45.96
N ASN A 167 27.24 -6.99 -44.70
CA ASN A 167 27.17 -5.55 -44.36
C ASN A 167 28.47 -4.81 -44.71
N ILE A 168 29.57 -5.53 -44.96
CA ILE A 168 30.86 -4.98 -45.39
C ILE A 168 30.87 -4.81 -46.92
N GLU A 169 30.38 -5.82 -47.66
CA GLU A 169 30.34 -5.80 -49.13
C GLU A 169 29.45 -4.67 -49.69
N ASN A 170 28.30 -4.39 -49.07
CA ASN A 170 27.40 -3.31 -49.49
C ASN A 170 27.97 -1.88 -49.29
N LYS A 171 29.12 -1.72 -48.62
CA LYS A 171 29.82 -0.43 -48.56
C LYS A 171 30.70 -0.17 -49.77
N VAL A 172 31.15 -1.22 -50.47
CA VAL A 172 32.06 -1.09 -51.62
C VAL A 172 31.29 -0.74 -52.90
N SER A 173 30.00 -1.07 -52.96
CA SER A 173 29.14 -0.85 -54.13
C SER A 173 28.52 0.55 -54.26
N ASN A 174 28.80 1.46 -53.32
CA ASN A 174 28.28 2.84 -53.31
C ASN A 174 29.38 3.89 -53.59
N VAL A 175 30.43 3.51 -54.34
CA VAL A 175 31.48 4.41 -54.85
C VAL A 175 31.45 4.39 -56.37
#